data_AF-A0A9W9RPG8-F1
#
_entry.id   AF-A0A9W9RPG8-F1
#
_cell.length_a   1.000
_cell.length_b   1.000
_cell.length_c   1.000
_cell.angle_alpha   90.00
_cell.angle_beta   90.00
_cell.angle_gamma   90.00
#
_symmetry.space_group_name_H-M   'P 1'
#
loop_
_entity.id
_entity.type
_entity.pdbx_description
1 polymer ?
#
loop_
_entity_poly.entity_id
_entity_poly.type
_entity_poly.pdbx_seq_one_letter_code
_entity_poly.pdbx_strand_id
1 'polypeptide(L)'
;MACPRLQANTNSNPAGGLMHDLQRDNTATFTFLEGDIDSDPGPGIAGYFDGPYYSYYRFPRTFAHQDNDDSDILEAYEQLMEKVALEGPFDGVLGFSHGGTLAAGFMIHHAKMYPGEPALFRCAIFINSLPPFRMDPGERPIVEEGLEGYISIPSVHIAGAQDPLFEYSLALHRICTAHATFAVHGQGHDVPSDQKNVVIIATAIRKLFSQIW
;
A
#
# COMPACT_ATOMS: atom_id res chain seq x y z
N MET A 1 5.56 -1.12 -3.77
CA MET A 1 5.78 -0.01 -2.80
C MET A 1 5.54 -0.45 -1.36
N ALA A 2 6.52 -1.13 -0.76
CA ALA A 2 6.68 -0.99 0.68
C ALA A 2 7.61 0.20 0.92
N CYS A 3 7.32 1.04 1.91
CA CYS A 3 8.17 2.16 2.30
C CYS A 3 9.55 1.64 2.73
N PRO A 4 10.65 1.97 2.04
CA PRO A 4 11.98 1.49 2.37
C PRO A 4 12.70 2.61 3.11
N ARG A 5 12.61 2.60 4.45
CA ARG A 5 13.70 2.98 5.36
C ARG A 5 13.36 2.56 6.79
N LEU A 6 13.29 1.24 6.94
CA LEU A 6 13.83 0.53 8.10
C LEU A 6 15.27 0.08 7.78
N GLN A 7 16.08 0.96 7.21
CA GLN A 7 17.53 0.75 7.11
C GLN A 7 18.23 1.41 8.31
N ALA A 8 17.77 1.07 9.52
CA ALA A 8 18.67 1.05 10.66
C ALA A 8 19.39 -0.30 10.59
N ASN A 9 20.72 -0.24 10.53
CA ASN A 9 21.68 -1.32 10.42
C ASN A 9 21.47 -2.45 11.47
N THR A 10 20.43 -3.30 11.31
CA THR A 10 20.16 -4.49 12.12
C THR A 10 19.30 -5.49 11.34
N ASN A 11 19.47 -6.79 11.60
CA ASN A 11 18.89 -7.95 10.91
C ASN A 11 17.35 -8.11 11.00
N SER A 12 16.54 -7.05 10.89
CA SER A 12 15.08 -7.16 11.04
C SER A 12 14.32 -6.14 10.20
N ASN A 13 14.22 -6.41 8.90
CA ASN A 13 13.13 -5.88 8.07
C ASN A 13 11.89 -6.78 8.28
N PRO A 14 10.78 -6.31 8.90
CA PRO A 14 9.61 -7.15 9.16
C PRO A 14 8.98 -7.70 7.87
N ALA A 15 8.98 -6.91 6.79
CA ALA A 15 8.58 -7.38 5.46
C ALA A 15 9.61 -8.35 4.84
N GLY A 16 10.84 -8.39 5.34
CA GLY A 16 11.91 -9.26 4.85
C GLY A 16 11.55 -10.74 4.90
N GLY A 17 10.78 -11.18 5.90
CA GLY A 17 10.32 -12.57 6.01
C GLY A 17 9.35 -12.94 4.87
N LEU A 18 8.35 -12.10 4.63
CA LEU A 18 7.39 -12.27 3.54
C LEU A 18 8.07 -12.20 2.16
N MET A 19 8.91 -11.19 1.95
CA MET A 19 9.62 -11.01 0.69
C MET A 19 10.53 -12.19 0.39
N HIS A 20 11.33 -12.63 1.38
CA HIS A 20 12.19 -13.78 1.24
C HIS A 20 11.38 -15.05 0.90
N ASP A 21 10.22 -15.26 1.54
CA ASP A 21 9.36 -16.41 1.24
C ASP A 21 8.85 -16.40 -0.22
N LEU A 22 8.42 -15.24 -0.73
CA LEU A 22 7.94 -15.07 -2.11
C LEU A 22 9.07 -15.09 -3.16
N GLN A 23 10.27 -14.64 -2.80
CA GLN A 23 11.44 -14.71 -3.70
C GLN A 23 12.00 -16.12 -3.78
N ARG A 24 11.97 -16.89 -2.68
CA ARG A 24 12.54 -18.24 -2.60
C ARG A 24 11.93 -19.21 -3.63
N ASP A 25 10.65 -19.07 -3.96
CA ASP A 25 9.97 -19.90 -4.94
C ASP A 25 9.65 -19.16 -6.26
N ASN A 26 10.30 -18.01 -6.50
CA ASN A 26 10.11 -17.17 -7.67
C ASN A 26 8.67 -16.68 -7.87
N THR A 27 7.88 -16.57 -6.79
CA THR A 27 6.54 -15.96 -6.87
C THR A 27 6.66 -14.48 -7.23
N ALA A 28 7.58 -13.74 -6.63
CA ALA A 28 7.71 -12.29 -6.84
C ALA A 28 9.15 -11.79 -6.69
N THR A 29 9.49 -10.75 -7.46
CA THR A 29 10.64 -9.87 -7.21
C THR A 29 10.14 -8.46 -6.89
N PHE A 30 10.90 -7.69 -6.10
CA PHE A 30 10.45 -6.41 -5.57
C PHE A 30 11.36 -5.27 -6.02
N THR A 31 10.73 -4.23 -6.56
CA THR A 31 11.33 -2.91 -6.76
C THR A 31 10.65 -1.92 -5.80
N PHE A 32 11.46 -1.05 -5.21
CA PHE A 32 11.06 -0.16 -4.14
C PHE A 32 11.00 1.29 -4.60
N LEU A 33 10.07 2.05 -4.01
CA LEU A 33 9.95 3.50 -4.14
C LEU A 33 10.13 4.10 -2.75
N GLU A 34 11.10 4.99 -2.61
CA GLU A 34 11.33 5.76 -1.37
C GLU A 34 10.51 7.04 -1.42
N GLY A 35 9.91 7.41 -0.28
CA GLY A 35 9.40 8.77 -0.09
C GLY A 35 10.54 9.69 0.27
N ASP A 36 10.41 10.97 -0.04
CA ASP A 36 11.44 12.00 0.10
C ASP A 36 11.00 13.19 0.97
N ILE A 37 9.77 13.18 1.47
CA ILE A 37 9.25 14.23 2.36
C ILE A 37 9.59 13.89 3.80
N ASP A 38 10.28 14.79 4.50
CA ASP A 38 10.57 14.67 5.94
C ASP A 38 9.27 14.51 6.74
N SER A 39 9.27 13.57 7.68
CA SER A 39 8.08 13.25 8.47
C SER A 39 8.44 12.84 9.90
N ASP A 40 7.44 12.87 10.77
CA ASP A 40 7.50 12.22 12.07
C ASP A 40 7.33 10.69 11.93
N PRO A 41 7.84 9.89 12.89
CA PRO A 41 7.64 8.45 12.84
C PRO A 41 6.15 8.10 12.88
N GLY A 42 5.75 7.15 12.03
CA GLY A 42 4.42 6.58 12.08
C GLY A 42 4.11 5.90 13.43
N PRO A 43 2.82 5.66 13.75
CA PRO A 43 2.43 4.92 14.95
C PRO A 43 3.16 3.57 15.05
N GLY A 44 3.76 3.28 16.19
CA GLY A 44 4.51 2.03 16.42
C GLY A 44 5.95 2.02 15.91
N ILE A 45 6.42 3.09 15.25
CA ILE A 45 7.81 3.24 14.79
C ILE A 45 8.67 4.02 15.80
N ALA A 46 8.08 5.03 16.43
CA ALA A 46 8.78 5.91 17.36
C ALA A 46 9.44 5.11 18.51
N GLY A 47 10.76 5.25 18.66
CA GLY A 47 11.54 4.61 19.73
C GLY A 47 12.05 3.20 19.40
N TYR A 48 11.68 2.62 18.25
CA TYR A 48 12.25 1.35 17.76
C TYR A 48 13.33 1.56 16.70
N PHE A 49 13.22 2.64 15.92
CA PHE A 49 14.15 2.99 14.87
C PHE A 49 14.60 4.43 15.06
N ASP A 50 15.84 4.72 14.67
CA ASP A 50 16.34 6.09 14.65
C ASP A 50 15.94 6.74 13.31
N GLY A 51 15.59 8.02 13.34
CA GLY A 51 15.32 8.81 12.14
C GLY A 51 16.59 9.03 11.28
N PRO A 52 16.45 9.71 10.13
CA PRO A 52 15.27 10.44 9.66
C PRO A 52 14.16 9.53 9.13
N TYR A 53 12.91 10.01 9.17
CA TYR A 53 11.72 9.34 8.62
C TYR A 53 11.18 10.10 7.43
N TYR A 54 10.67 9.36 6.45
CA TYR A 54 10.15 9.92 5.21
C TYR A 54 8.75 9.41 4.88
N SER A 55 7.96 10.27 4.25
CA SER A 55 6.65 9.97 3.70
C SER A 55 6.60 10.30 2.20
N TYR A 56 5.65 9.71 1.48
CA TYR A 56 5.46 9.98 0.04
C TYR A 56 4.79 11.33 -0.21
N TYR A 57 3.84 11.69 0.64
CA TYR A 57 3.16 12.97 0.73
C TYR A 57 2.84 13.25 2.20
N ARG A 58 2.32 14.44 2.55
CA ARG A 58 1.85 14.73 3.91
C ARG A 58 0.72 13.78 4.29
N PHE A 59 0.95 12.96 5.30
CA PHE A 59 0.05 11.86 5.64
C PHE A 59 -0.21 11.78 7.17
N PRO A 60 -1.48 11.63 7.61
CA PRO A 60 -2.69 11.71 6.79
C PRO A 60 -2.93 13.14 6.30
N ARG A 61 -3.68 13.30 5.20
CA ARG A 61 -4.19 14.62 4.82
C ARG A 61 -5.31 15.03 5.77
N THR A 62 -5.30 16.28 6.20
CA THR A 62 -6.34 16.83 7.10
C THR A 62 -7.40 17.62 6.31
N PHE A 63 -8.41 18.14 7.01
CA PHE A 63 -9.37 19.10 6.43
C PHE A 63 -8.90 20.56 6.53
N ALA A 64 -7.68 20.80 7.03
CA ALA A 64 -7.12 22.14 7.12
C ALA A 64 -6.84 22.73 5.73
N HIS A 65 -6.98 24.05 5.58
CA HIS A 65 -6.77 24.75 4.29
C HIS A 65 -5.41 24.46 3.65
N GLN A 66 -4.35 24.28 4.45
CA GLN A 66 -3.01 23.94 3.97
C GLN A 66 -2.92 22.54 3.34
N ASP A 67 -3.79 21.62 3.75
CA ASP A 67 -3.89 20.28 3.18
C ASP A 67 -4.97 20.19 2.11
N ASN A 68 -5.52 21.31 1.63
CA ASN A 68 -6.29 21.35 0.39
C ASN A 68 -5.40 21.44 -0.86
N ASP A 69 -4.12 21.77 -0.68
CA ASP A 69 -3.14 21.65 -1.74
C ASP A 69 -2.83 20.17 -1.99
N ASP A 70 -3.08 19.71 -3.21
CA ASP A 70 -2.83 18.35 -3.68
C ASP A 70 -1.40 18.19 -4.25
N SER A 71 -0.58 19.24 -4.24
CA SER A 71 0.75 19.26 -4.89
C SER A 71 1.63 18.05 -4.53
N ASP A 72 1.81 17.77 -3.24
CA ASP A 72 2.67 16.68 -2.76
C ASP A 72 2.16 15.28 -3.15
N ILE A 73 0.85 15.03 -3.09
CA ILE A 73 0.29 13.73 -3.52
C ILE A 73 0.34 13.57 -5.04
N LEU A 74 0.18 14.66 -5.81
CA LEU A 74 0.33 14.64 -7.26
C LEU A 74 1.79 14.41 -7.66
N GLU A 75 2.75 15.04 -6.97
CA GLU A 75 4.19 14.76 -7.14
C GLU A 75 4.50 13.29 -6.84
N ALA A 76 3.93 12.71 -5.77
CA ALA A 76 4.08 11.29 -5.47
C ALA A 76 3.53 10.37 -6.58
N TYR A 77 2.42 10.76 -7.23
CA TYR A 77 1.88 10.04 -8.39
C TYR A 77 2.77 10.19 -9.63
N GLU A 78 3.35 11.36 -9.86
CA GLU A 78 4.30 11.59 -10.95
C GLU A 78 5.57 10.75 -10.78
N GLN A 79 6.15 10.71 -9.57
CA GLN A 79 7.28 9.84 -9.26
C GLN A 79 6.95 8.35 -9.50
N LEU A 80 5.73 7.94 -9.18
CA LEU A 80 5.22 6.61 -9.47
C LEU A 80 5.14 6.30 -10.96
N MET A 81 4.57 7.22 -11.74
CA MET A 81 4.51 7.09 -13.20
C MET A 81 5.91 7.03 -13.81
N GLU A 82 6.83 7.89 -13.36
CA GLU A 82 8.20 7.90 -13.84
C GLU A 82 8.90 6.57 -13.56
N LYS A 83 8.74 6.03 -12.35
CA LYS A 83 9.26 4.70 -11.98
C LYS A 83 8.69 3.60 -12.89
N VAL A 84 7.38 3.61 -13.13
CA VAL A 84 6.71 2.65 -14.03
C VAL A 84 7.25 2.78 -15.46
N ALA A 85 7.49 4.00 -15.94
CA ALA A 85 8.00 4.26 -17.29
C ALA A 85 9.48 3.85 -17.46
N LEU A 86 10.31 4.06 -16.45
CA LEU A 86 11.76 3.81 -16.52
C LEU A 86 12.14 2.35 -16.23
N GLU A 87 11.48 1.72 -15.26
CA GLU A 87 11.87 0.40 -14.74
C GLU A 87 10.84 -0.70 -14.98
N GLY A 88 9.68 -0.34 -15.57
CA GLY A 88 8.68 -1.31 -15.97
C GLY A 88 9.06 -2.14 -17.20
N PRO A 89 8.16 -3.02 -17.66
CA PRO A 89 6.81 -3.21 -17.13
C PRO A 89 6.79 -3.90 -15.76
N PHE A 90 5.91 -3.44 -14.87
CA PHE A 90 5.63 -4.10 -13.58
C PHE A 90 4.33 -4.89 -13.67
N ASP A 91 4.33 -6.15 -13.24
CA ASP A 91 3.11 -6.97 -13.23
C ASP A 91 2.10 -6.54 -12.16
N GLY A 92 2.57 -5.95 -11.06
CA GLY A 92 1.72 -5.62 -9.93
C GLY A 92 2.26 -4.52 -9.05
N VAL A 93 1.36 -3.94 -8.25
CA VAL A 93 1.69 -2.99 -7.20
C VAL A 93 1.36 -3.59 -5.83
N LEU A 94 2.30 -3.49 -4.89
CA LEU A 94 2.09 -3.89 -3.49
C LEU A 94 2.23 -2.66 -2.60
N GLY A 95 1.31 -2.45 -1.65
CA GLY A 95 1.41 -1.37 -0.68
C GLY A 95 0.95 -1.75 0.71
N PHE A 96 1.73 -1.36 1.73
CA PHE A 96 1.38 -1.48 3.14
C PHE A 96 0.92 -0.13 3.69
N SER A 97 -0.21 -0.10 4.40
CA SER A 97 -0.72 1.09 5.08
C SER A 97 -0.73 2.31 4.16
N HIS A 98 -0.03 3.38 4.51
CA HIS A 98 0.17 4.58 3.67
C HIS A 98 0.59 4.25 2.22
N GLY A 99 1.54 3.33 2.01
CA GLY A 99 1.98 2.96 0.67
C GLY A 99 0.89 2.24 -0.15
N GLY A 100 -0.04 1.55 0.50
CA GLY A 100 -1.22 0.98 -0.17
C GLY A 100 -2.31 2.01 -0.44
N THR A 101 -2.50 2.98 0.45
CA THR A 101 -3.39 4.13 0.20
C THR A 101 -2.88 4.97 -0.97
N LEU A 102 -1.58 5.23 -1.04
CA LEU A 102 -0.93 5.86 -2.19
C LEU A 102 -1.16 5.06 -3.48
N ALA A 103 -0.89 3.74 -3.46
CA ALA A 103 -1.07 2.89 -4.63
C ALA A 103 -2.53 2.87 -5.12
N ALA A 104 -3.50 2.81 -4.20
CA ALA A 104 -4.92 2.87 -4.54
C ALA A 104 -5.29 4.22 -5.16
N GLY A 105 -4.91 5.33 -4.50
CA GLY A 105 -5.15 6.68 -5.00
C GLY A 105 -4.50 6.93 -6.36
N PHE A 106 -3.28 6.43 -6.57
CA PHE A 106 -2.55 6.52 -7.83
C PHE A 106 -3.30 5.83 -8.97
N MET A 107 -3.73 4.58 -8.77
CA MET A 107 -4.50 3.85 -9.78
C MET A 107 -5.84 4.52 -10.08
N ILE A 108 -6.52 5.03 -9.05
CA ILE A 108 -7.78 5.76 -9.20
C ILE A 108 -7.57 7.06 -9.99
N HIS A 109 -6.55 7.83 -9.64
CA HIS A 109 -6.19 9.07 -10.32
C HIS A 109 -5.86 8.83 -11.80
N HIS A 110 -5.02 7.83 -12.09
CA HIS A 110 -4.68 7.46 -13.46
C HIS A 110 -5.92 7.05 -14.27
N ALA A 111 -6.78 6.19 -13.71
CA ALA A 111 -8.00 5.77 -14.40
C ALA A 111 -9.00 6.91 -14.65
N LYS A 112 -9.03 7.92 -13.76
CA LYS A 112 -9.83 9.15 -13.95
C LYS A 112 -9.27 10.04 -15.05
N MET A 113 -7.94 10.21 -15.11
CA MET A 113 -7.27 11.06 -16.10
C MET A 113 -7.24 10.43 -17.50
N TYR A 114 -7.15 9.09 -17.57
CA TYR A 114 -6.98 8.35 -18.82
C TYR A 114 -8.01 7.21 -18.95
N PRO A 115 -9.32 7.49 -19.04
CA PRO A 115 -10.39 6.48 -18.97
C PRO A 115 -10.44 5.47 -20.13
N GLY A 116 -9.59 5.65 -21.17
CA GLY A 116 -9.46 4.72 -22.29
C GLY A 116 -8.14 3.94 -22.32
N GLU A 117 -7.22 4.22 -21.39
CA GLU A 117 -5.93 3.53 -21.34
C GLU A 117 -6.02 2.22 -20.56
N PRO A 118 -5.19 1.21 -20.93
CA PRO A 118 -5.11 -0.01 -20.16
C PRO A 118 -4.63 0.27 -18.73
N ALA A 119 -4.98 -0.61 -17.79
CA ALA A 119 -4.48 -0.51 -16.43
C ALA A 119 -2.95 -0.61 -16.40
N LEU A 120 -2.33 0.21 -15.53
CA LEU A 120 -0.87 0.26 -15.35
C LEU A 120 -0.27 -1.06 -14.86
N PHE A 121 -1.05 -1.83 -14.10
CA PHE A 121 -0.63 -3.08 -13.48
C PHE A 121 -1.65 -4.17 -13.81
N ARG A 122 -1.23 -5.43 -13.67
CA ARG A 122 -2.12 -6.59 -13.81
C ARG A 122 -2.75 -7.00 -12.49
N CYS A 123 -2.18 -6.58 -11.36
CA CYS A 123 -2.75 -6.78 -10.04
C CYS A 123 -2.31 -5.79 -8.97
N ALA A 124 -3.05 -5.79 -7.86
CA ALA A 124 -2.72 -5.04 -6.65
C ALA A 124 -2.72 -5.92 -5.39
N ILE A 125 -1.79 -5.63 -4.48
CA ILE A 125 -1.69 -6.27 -3.16
C ILE A 125 -1.73 -5.16 -2.11
N PHE A 126 -2.75 -5.17 -1.26
CA PHE A 126 -2.93 -4.18 -0.20
C PHE A 126 -2.81 -4.84 1.16
N ILE A 127 -1.90 -4.35 2.02
CA ILE A 127 -1.69 -4.88 3.37
C ILE A 127 -2.02 -3.78 4.39
N ASN A 128 -3.06 -3.96 5.21
CA ASN A 128 -3.50 -2.99 6.22
C ASN A 128 -3.72 -1.57 5.65
N SER A 129 -4.21 -1.48 4.41
CA SER A 129 -4.32 -0.23 3.66
C SER A 129 -5.76 0.27 3.62
N LEU A 130 -5.91 1.58 3.39
CA LEU A 130 -7.19 2.28 3.31
C LEU A 130 -7.39 2.84 1.90
N PRO A 131 -8.64 3.09 1.44
CA PRO A 131 -8.87 3.97 0.30
C PRO A 131 -8.31 5.37 0.58
N PRO A 132 -8.13 6.23 -0.44
CA PRO A 132 -7.92 7.66 -0.23
C PRO A 132 -8.88 8.24 0.83
N PHE A 133 -8.32 8.93 1.81
CA PHE A 133 -9.05 9.42 2.98
C PHE A 133 -8.44 10.72 3.50
N ARG A 134 -9.22 11.45 4.30
CA ARG A 134 -8.75 12.54 5.15
C ARG A 134 -9.00 12.22 6.62
N MET A 135 -8.12 12.69 7.50
CA MET A 135 -8.21 12.46 8.94
C MET A 135 -7.53 13.59 9.71
N ASP A 136 -8.31 14.27 10.55
CA ASP A 136 -7.75 15.23 11.51
C ASP A 136 -7.13 14.49 12.71
N PRO A 137 -6.16 15.11 13.42
CA PRO A 137 -5.50 14.47 14.56
C PRO A 137 -6.50 14.01 15.63
N GLY A 138 -6.46 12.72 15.96
CA GLY A 138 -7.32 12.11 16.99
C GLY A 138 -8.71 11.67 16.52
N GLU A 139 -9.05 11.92 15.25
CA GLU A 139 -10.33 11.53 14.65
C GLU A 139 -10.21 10.22 13.86
N ARG A 140 -11.36 9.70 13.40
CA ARG A 140 -11.40 8.55 12.49
C ARG A 140 -11.18 8.98 11.03
N PRO A 141 -10.58 8.12 10.18
CA PRO A 141 -10.51 8.35 8.74
C PRO A 141 -11.89 8.55 8.10
N ILE A 142 -11.99 9.59 7.28
CA ILE A 142 -13.13 9.86 6.40
C ILE A 142 -12.69 9.54 4.97
N VAL A 143 -13.24 8.46 4.42
CA VAL A 143 -12.97 8.00 3.05
C VAL A 143 -13.51 9.03 2.05
N GLU A 144 -12.71 9.35 1.03
CA GLU A 144 -13.13 10.26 -0.04
C GLU A 144 -14.25 9.64 -0.91
N GLU A 145 -15.08 10.47 -1.53
CA GLU A 145 -16.19 10.02 -2.38
C GLU A 145 -15.74 9.73 -3.83
N GLY A 146 -16.51 8.90 -4.55
CA GLY A 146 -16.30 8.66 -5.98
C GLY A 146 -15.00 7.90 -6.28
N LEU A 147 -14.70 6.90 -5.45
CA LEU A 147 -13.53 6.03 -5.57
C LEU A 147 -13.87 4.68 -6.23
N GLU A 148 -15.15 4.31 -6.23
CA GLU A 148 -15.67 3.07 -6.77
C GLU A 148 -15.49 2.99 -8.29
N GLY A 149 -15.20 1.80 -8.80
CA GLY A 149 -15.18 1.56 -10.25
C GLY A 149 -13.81 1.70 -10.90
N TYR A 150 -12.86 2.38 -10.26
CA TYR A 150 -11.58 2.73 -10.90
C TYR A 150 -10.47 1.69 -10.73
N ILE A 151 -10.52 0.87 -9.68
CA ILE A 151 -9.57 -0.25 -9.51
C ILE A 151 -10.20 -1.52 -10.08
N SER A 152 -9.96 -1.75 -11.37
CA SER A 152 -10.56 -2.82 -12.18
C SER A 152 -9.60 -3.99 -12.47
N ILE A 153 -8.57 -4.16 -11.65
CA ILE A 153 -7.58 -5.24 -11.76
C ILE A 153 -7.72 -6.24 -10.61
N PRO A 154 -7.40 -7.54 -10.80
CA PRO A 154 -7.38 -8.51 -9.72
C PRO A 154 -6.57 -8.02 -8.52
N SER A 155 -7.11 -8.20 -7.31
CA SER A 155 -6.44 -7.75 -6.10
C SER A 155 -6.53 -8.74 -4.95
N VAL A 156 -5.60 -8.63 -4.01
CA VAL A 156 -5.70 -9.25 -2.70
C VAL A 156 -5.54 -8.19 -1.62
N HIS A 157 -6.46 -8.20 -0.68
CA HIS A 157 -6.49 -7.33 0.48
C HIS A 157 -6.16 -8.18 1.70
N ILE A 158 -5.20 -7.73 2.49
CA ILE A 158 -4.62 -8.49 3.58
C ILE A 158 -4.72 -7.60 4.81
N ALA A 159 -5.42 -8.06 5.84
CA ALA A 159 -5.65 -7.25 7.04
C ALA A 159 -5.29 -8.00 8.32
N GLY A 160 -4.78 -7.28 9.31
CA GLY A 160 -4.54 -7.79 10.65
C GLY A 160 -5.83 -7.88 11.44
N ALA A 161 -6.13 -9.04 12.01
CA ALA A 161 -7.34 -9.26 12.83
C ALA A 161 -7.45 -8.32 14.03
N GLN A 162 -6.33 -7.75 14.49
CA GLN A 162 -6.25 -6.81 15.61
C GLN A 162 -5.98 -5.37 15.15
N ASP A 163 -6.01 -5.10 13.85
CA ASP A 163 -5.78 -3.77 13.31
C ASP A 163 -6.96 -2.85 13.65
N PRO A 164 -6.75 -1.73 14.37
CA PRO A 164 -7.83 -0.76 14.64
C PRO A 164 -8.44 -0.17 13.38
N LEU A 165 -7.76 -0.27 12.23
CA LEU A 165 -8.21 0.22 10.92
C LEU A 165 -8.77 -0.90 10.02
N PHE A 166 -9.04 -2.10 10.56
CA PHE A 166 -9.53 -3.25 9.78
C PHE A 166 -10.76 -2.92 8.92
N GLU A 167 -11.69 -2.10 9.43
CA GLU A 167 -12.89 -1.69 8.69
C GLU A 167 -12.57 -0.94 7.39
N TYR A 168 -11.42 -0.26 7.33
CA TYR A 168 -10.98 0.48 6.15
C TYR A 168 -10.25 -0.40 5.14
N SER A 169 -9.60 -1.49 5.57
CA SER A 169 -9.14 -2.53 4.63
C SER A 169 -10.33 -3.18 3.92
N LEU A 170 -11.44 -3.40 4.62
CA LEU A 170 -12.70 -3.81 4.00
C LEU A 170 -13.28 -2.73 3.08
N ALA A 171 -13.20 -1.46 3.45
CA ALA A 171 -13.64 -0.37 2.57
C ALA A 171 -12.85 -0.35 1.26
N LEU A 172 -11.52 -0.50 1.31
CA LEU A 172 -10.67 -0.60 0.12
C LEU A 172 -11.01 -1.83 -0.74
N HIS A 173 -11.31 -2.96 -0.12
CA HIS A 173 -11.78 -4.15 -0.83
C HIS A 173 -13.08 -3.91 -1.59
N ARG A 174 -14.03 -3.16 -1.01
CA ARG A 174 -15.35 -2.92 -1.60
C ARG A 174 -15.33 -1.99 -2.80
N ILE A 175 -14.36 -1.07 -2.91
CA ILE A 175 -14.29 -0.14 -4.05
C ILE A 175 -13.67 -0.77 -5.31
N CYS A 176 -12.96 -1.89 -5.16
CA CYS A 176 -12.39 -2.65 -6.27
C CYS A 176 -13.47 -3.43 -7.02
N THR A 177 -13.48 -3.37 -8.36
CA THR A 177 -14.55 -3.96 -9.20
C THR A 177 -14.19 -5.26 -9.88
N ALA A 178 -12.91 -5.58 -9.99
CA ALA A 178 -12.46 -6.89 -10.46
C ALA A 178 -12.49 -7.94 -9.34
N HIS A 179 -11.99 -9.14 -9.63
CA HIS A 179 -11.88 -10.21 -8.64
C HIS A 179 -10.92 -9.80 -7.52
N ALA A 180 -11.48 -9.33 -6.41
CA ALA A 180 -10.78 -8.92 -5.20
C ALA A 180 -10.95 -9.97 -4.10
N THR A 181 -9.83 -10.53 -3.63
CA THR A 181 -9.80 -11.50 -2.52
C THR A 181 -9.41 -10.83 -1.21
N PHE A 182 -9.77 -11.46 -0.09
CA PHE A 182 -9.45 -10.96 1.25
C PHE A 182 -8.81 -12.06 2.10
N ALA A 183 -7.72 -11.74 2.78
CA ALA A 183 -7.05 -12.61 3.73
C ALA A 183 -6.84 -11.88 5.07
N VAL A 184 -6.91 -12.63 6.17
CA VAL A 184 -6.76 -12.07 7.52
C VAL A 184 -5.62 -12.79 8.24
N HIS A 185 -4.64 -12.04 8.72
CA HIS A 185 -3.59 -12.55 9.60
C HIS A 185 -3.88 -12.21 11.07
N GLY A 186 -3.20 -12.86 12.00
CA GLY A 186 -3.51 -12.76 13.43
C GLY A 186 -2.92 -11.54 14.17
N GLN A 187 -2.23 -10.62 13.48
CA GLN A 187 -1.54 -9.48 14.11
C GLN A 187 -2.38 -8.19 14.02
N GLY A 188 -1.82 -7.08 14.52
CA GLY A 188 -2.37 -5.73 14.37
C GLY A 188 -1.96 -5.07 13.05
N HIS A 189 -1.76 -3.76 13.08
CA HIS A 189 -1.35 -2.92 11.94
C HIS A 189 0.14 -3.09 11.62
N ASP A 190 0.53 -4.26 11.13
CA ASP A 190 1.93 -4.63 10.86
C ASP A 190 2.03 -5.61 9.68
N VAL A 191 3.22 -5.74 9.09
CA VAL A 191 3.58 -6.83 8.17
C VAL A 191 4.25 -7.94 8.98
N PRO A 192 3.54 -9.04 9.27
CA PRO A 192 4.05 -10.09 10.15
C PRO A 192 5.31 -10.76 9.62
N SER A 193 6.26 -11.00 10.52
CA SER A 193 7.48 -11.79 10.25
C SER A 193 7.40 -13.22 10.80
N ASP A 194 6.40 -13.53 11.64
CA ASP A 194 6.22 -14.87 12.18
C ASP A 194 5.73 -15.85 11.11
N GLN A 195 6.25 -17.07 11.15
CA GLN A 195 6.02 -18.09 10.11
C GLN A 195 4.53 -18.34 9.84
N LYS A 196 3.70 -18.37 10.89
CA LYS A 196 2.27 -18.66 10.76
C LYS A 196 1.57 -17.60 9.91
N ASN A 197 1.81 -16.34 10.21
CA ASN A 197 1.17 -15.24 9.49
C ASN A 197 1.81 -15.00 8.12
N VAL A 198 3.12 -15.18 7.95
CA VAL A 198 3.79 -15.13 6.64
C VAL A 198 3.16 -16.14 5.68
N VAL A 199 2.90 -17.38 6.12
CA VAL A 199 2.26 -18.41 5.28
C VAL A 199 0.87 -17.95 4.81
N ILE A 200 0.05 -17.36 5.69
CA ILE A 200 -1.29 -16.86 5.32
C ILE A 200 -1.19 -15.82 4.20
N ILE A 201 -0.32 -14.83 4.38
CA ILE A 201 -0.14 -13.71 3.44
C ILE A 201 0.42 -14.22 2.11
N ALA A 202 1.47 -15.04 2.16
CA ALA A 202 2.13 -15.55 0.97
C ALA A 202 1.22 -16.52 0.18
N THR A 203 0.42 -17.36 0.85
CA THR A 203 -0.60 -18.19 0.18
C THR A 203 -1.64 -17.33 -0.55
N ALA A 204 -2.09 -16.22 0.04
CA ALA A 204 -3.05 -15.33 -0.58
C ALA A 204 -2.47 -14.65 -1.84
N ILE A 205 -1.22 -14.20 -1.77
CA ILE A 205 -0.50 -13.60 -2.91
C ILE A 205 -0.28 -14.62 -4.03
N ARG A 206 0.16 -15.84 -3.71
CA ARG A 206 0.32 -16.92 -4.71
C ARG A 206 -1.00 -17.26 -5.40
N LYS A 207 -2.10 -17.29 -4.64
CA LYS A 207 -3.43 -17.53 -5.19
C LYS A 207 -3.82 -16.43 -6.18
N LEU A 208 -3.57 -15.16 -5.85
CA LEU A 208 -3.78 -14.05 -6.78
C LEU A 208 -3.00 -14.25 -8.08
N PHE A 209 -1.71 -14.62 -8.00
CA PHE A 209 -0.89 -14.79 -9.18
C PHE A 209 -1.32 -15.97 -10.06
N SER A 210 -1.76 -17.08 -9.48
CA SER A 210 -2.34 -18.21 -10.24
C SER A 210 -3.64 -17.89 -11.00
N GLN A 211 -4.25 -16.73 -10.76
CA GLN A 211 -5.45 -16.28 -11.46
C GLN A 211 -5.12 -15.36 -12.65
N ILE A 212 -3.87 -14.89 -12.72
CA ILE A 212 -3.39 -13.91 -13.71
C ILE A 212 -2.52 -14.57 -14.77
N TRP A 213 -1.95 -15.74 -14.44
CA TRP A 213 -1.04 -16.54 -15.23
C TRP A 213 -1.50 -17.99 -15.24
#